data_AF-A0A442PWV4-F1
#
_entry.id   AF-A0A442PWV4-F1
#
_cell.length_a   1.000
_cell.length_b   1.000
_cell.length_c   1.000
_cell.angle_alpha   90.00
_cell.angle_beta   90.00
_cell.angle_gamma   90.00
#
_symmetry.space_group_name_H-M   'P 1'
#
loop_
_entity.id
_entity.type
_entity.pdbx_description
1 polymer ?
#
loop_
_entity_poly.entity_id
_entity_poly.type
_entity_poly.pdbx_seq_one_letter_code
_entity_poly.pdbx_strand_id
1 'polypeptide(L)'
;MILEKLRACWAFSPTVHRNVALVEGFLKGKSFADLAQEHGLSKSRVRQIIDKADRLVGGGILTKAESSKASPRSDFMVDYPYVWNLAEMHRLGSVTPHHFFAELERAGSLERLVDKMKRLPWRAPTTRELARLVWQKERGESPWPAMKRSRVAIVEPSCPVDHPDRGLQCQLALEPAFQQLAERAAESGWTEDEIAYALLELAGSRLKSNSANRETERAIDRARATR
;
A
#
# COMPACT_ATOMS: atom_id res chain seq x y z
N MET A 1 9.89 -33.84 -15.30
CA MET A 1 8.79 -32.89 -15.05
C MET A 1 9.23 -31.52 -14.52
N ILE A 2 9.78 -31.35 -13.30
CA ILE A 2 10.14 -30.02 -12.76
C ILE A 2 11.29 -29.35 -13.54
N LEU A 3 12.37 -30.07 -13.82
CA LEU A 3 13.54 -29.53 -14.53
C LEU A 3 13.23 -29.17 -16.00
N GLU A 4 12.33 -29.91 -16.66
CA GLU A 4 11.90 -29.62 -18.04
C GLU A 4 11.05 -28.35 -18.11
N LYS A 5 10.14 -28.16 -17.15
CA LYS A 5 9.40 -26.90 -17.01
C LYS A 5 10.35 -25.72 -16.80
N LEU A 6 11.36 -25.87 -15.93
CA LEU A 6 12.36 -24.82 -15.71
C LEU A 6 13.20 -24.52 -16.97
N ARG A 7 13.57 -25.55 -17.75
CA ARG A 7 14.24 -25.36 -19.04
C ARG A 7 13.38 -24.55 -20.01
N ALA A 8 12.07 -24.81 -20.07
CA ALA A 8 11.14 -24.03 -20.88
C ALA A 8 11.01 -22.57 -20.37
N CYS A 9 10.84 -22.38 -19.05
CA CYS A 9 10.72 -21.05 -18.43
C CYS A 9 11.99 -20.20 -18.56
N TRP A 10 13.16 -20.83 -18.68
CA TRP A 10 14.45 -20.15 -18.83
C TRP A 10 15.06 -20.28 -20.22
N ALA A 11 14.32 -20.74 -21.23
CA ALA A 11 14.85 -21.09 -22.55
C ALA A 11 15.68 -19.97 -23.23
N PHE A 12 15.39 -18.70 -22.92
CA PHE A 12 16.10 -17.53 -23.45
C PHE A 12 17.21 -16.99 -22.55
N SER A 13 17.50 -17.65 -21.42
CA SER A 13 18.56 -17.23 -20.50
C SER A 13 19.89 -17.88 -20.88
N PRO A 14 20.98 -17.10 -21.07
CA PRO A 14 22.31 -17.66 -21.31
C PRO A 14 22.83 -18.48 -20.11
N THR A 15 22.15 -18.38 -18.96
CA THR A 15 22.48 -19.09 -17.72
C THR A 15 21.58 -20.30 -17.45
N VAL A 16 20.71 -20.68 -18.39
CA VAL A 16 19.71 -21.74 -18.22
C VAL A 16 20.33 -23.06 -17.75
N HIS A 17 21.41 -23.51 -18.39
CA HIS A 17 22.07 -24.77 -18.03
C HIS A 17 22.60 -24.76 -16.60
N ARG A 18 23.28 -23.68 -16.19
CA ARG A 18 23.79 -23.52 -14.82
C ARG A 18 22.66 -23.45 -13.81
N ASN A 19 21.60 -22.70 -14.09
CA ASN A 19 20.49 -22.55 -13.14
C ASN A 19 19.71 -23.85 -12.98
N VAL A 20 19.52 -24.62 -14.06
CA VAL A 20 18.91 -25.96 -14.00
C VAL A 20 19.80 -26.92 -13.22
N ALA A 21 21.13 -26.89 -13.42
CA ALA A 21 22.07 -27.71 -12.66
C ALA A 21 22.07 -27.38 -11.16
N LEU A 22 21.97 -26.09 -10.80
CA LEU A 22 21.84 -25.65 -9.40
C LEU A 22 20.56 -26.21 -8.75
N VAL A 23 19.43 -26.13 -9.45
CA VAL A 23 18.15 -26.66 -8.95
C VAL A 23 18.18 -28.19 -8.86
N GLU A 24 18.76 -28.87 -9.86
CA GLU A 24 18.92 -30.31 -9.84
C GLU A 24 19.81 -30.76 -8.67
N GLY A 25 20.94 -30.09 -8.45
CA GLY A 25 21.83 -30.36 -7.33
C GLY A 25 21.16 -30.13 -5.97
N PHE A 26 20.37 -29.06 -5.86
CA PHE A 26 19.57 -28.78 -4.66
C PHE A 26 18.51 -29.86 -4.40
N LEU A 27 17.77 -30.29 -5.43
CA LEU A 27 16.80 -31.38 -5.32
C LEU A 27 17.44 -32.74 -4.97
N LYS A 28 18.72 -32.93 -5.29
CA LYS A 28 19.53 -34.08 -4.88
C LYS A 28 20.12 -33.94 -3.47
N GLY A 29 19.80 -32.87 -2.74
CA GLY A 29 20.20 -32.66 -1.34
C GLY A 29 21.52 -31.92 -1.13
N LYS A 30 22.14 -31.34 -2.18
CA LYS A 30 23.34 -30.51 -2.00
C LYS A 30 23.01 -29.22 -1.24
N SER A 31 23.89 -28.80 -0.34
CA SER A 31 23.70 -27.55 0.40
C SER A 31 23.93 -26.32 -0.49
N PHE A 32 23.40 -25.16 -0.09
CA PHE A 32 23.71 -23.90 -0.77
C PHE A 32 25.20 -23.56 -0.79
N ALA A 33 25.98 -24.07 0.17
CA ALA A 33 27.41 -23.85 0.25
C ALA A 33 28.16 -24.66 -0.82
N ASP A 34 27.79 -25.93 -0.99
CA ASP A 34 28.44 -26.83 -1.96
C ASP A 34 28.13 -26.36 -3.39
N LEU A 35 26.88 -25.99 -3.64
CA LEU A 35 26.45 -25.44 -4.94
C LEU A 35 27.12 -24.10 -5.27
N ALA A 36 27.35 -23.26 -4.25
CA ALA A 36 28.06 -21.99 -4.41
C ALA A 36 29.52 -22.23 -4.81
N GLN A 37 30.20 -23.17 -4.15
CA GLN A 37 31.57 -23.54 -4.46
C GLN A 37 31.70 -24.19 -5.84
N GLU A 38 30.82 -25.14 -6.18
CA GLU A 38 30.85 -25.90 -7.44
C GLU A 38 30.62 -25.02 -8.67
N HIS A 39 29.77 -23.99 -8.55
CA HIS A 39 29.41 -23.13 -9.67
C HIS A 39 30.05 -21.74 -9.62
N GLY A 40 30.97 -21.49 -8.69
CA GLY A 40 31.68 -20.20 -8.55
C GLY A 40 30.74 -19.02 -8.25
N LEU A 41 29.69 -19.24 -7.44
CA LEU A 41 28.69 -18.23 -7.08
C LEU A 41 28.72 -17.95 -5.58
N SER A 42 28.17 -16.81 -5.17
CA SER A 42 27.92 -16.58 -3.74
C SER A 42 26.73 -17.41 -3.25
N LYS A 43 26.73 -17.83 -1.98
CA LYS A 43 25.61 -18.56 -1.35
C LYS A 43 24.28 -17.82 -1.50
N SER A 44 24.30 -16.48 -1.39
CA SER A 44 23.13 -15.63 -1.61
C SER A 44 22.61 -15.72 -3.04
N ARG A 45 23.51 -15.73 -4.04
CA ARG A 45 23.14 -15.84 -5.45
C ARG A 45 22.54 -17.19 -5.78
N VAL A 46 23.06 -18.28 -5.20
CA VAL A 46 22.47 -19.62 -5.34
C VAL A 46 21.06 -19.65 -4.76
N ARG A 47 20.86 -19.09 -3.55
CA ARG A 47 19.52 -18.99 -2.92
C ARG A 47 18.53 -18.23 -3.79
N GLN A 48 18.90 -17.06 -4.31
CA GLN A 48 18.04 -16.28 -5.22
C GLN A 48 17.62 -17.05 -6.48
N ILE A 49 18.52 -17.85 -7.06
CA ILE A 49 18.23 -18.64 -8.25
C ILE A 49 17.23 -19.76 -7.91
N ILE A 50 17.40 -20.42 -6.76
CA ILE A 50 16.49 -21.48 -6.30
C ILE A 50 15.13 -20.90 -5.90
N ASP A 51 15.07 -19.77 -5.19
CA ASP A 51 13.82 -19.06 -4.88
C ASP A 51 13.07 -18.66 -6.16
N LYS A 52 13.79 -18.20 -7.18
CA LYS A 52 13.21 -17.87 -8.48
C LYS A 52 12.68 -19.12 -9.20
N ALA A 53 13.39 -20.25 -9.10
CA ALA A 53 12.97 -21.52 -9.65
C ALA A 53 11.66 -22.01 -9.00
N ASP A 54 11.59 -21.93 -7.67
CA ASP A 54 10.43 -22.34 -6.87
C ASP A 54 9.18 -21.56 -7.30
N ARG A 55 9.29 -20.22 -7.44
CA ARG A 55 8.20 -19.38 -7.95
C ARG A 55 7.76 -19.74 -9.37
N LEU A 56 8.70 -20.08 -10.25
CA LEU A 56 8.40 -20.40 -11.66
C LEU A 56 7.66 -21.72 -11.84
N VAL A 57 7.80 -22.67 -10.91
CA VAL A 57 7.10 -23.96 -10.98
C VAL A 57 5.86 -24.04 -10.11
N GLY A 58 5.46 -22.93 -9.48
CA GLY A 58 4.28 -22.85 -8.61
C GLY A 58 4.51 -23.33 -7.18
N GLY A 59 5.76 -23.27 -6.69
CA GLY A 59 6.19 -23.79 -5.39
C GLY A 59 6.51 -25.29 -5.42
N GLY A 60 7.11 -25.81 -4.35
CA GLY A 60 7.39 -27.25 -4.19
C GLY A 60 8.87 -27.65 -4.15
N ILE A 61 9.79 -26.76 -4.55
CA ILE A 61 11.24 -27.00 -4.57
C ILE A 61 11.83 -26.76 -3.18
N LEU A 62 11.47 -25.64 -2.55
CA LEU A 62 11.96 -25.30 -1.20
C LEU A 62 11.19 -26.00 -0.07
N THR A 63 10.00 -26.52 -0.33
CA THR A 63 9.14 -27.16 0.67
C THR A 63 9.51 -28.61 0.97
N LYS A 64 10.51 -29.19 0.29
CA LYS A 64 10.93 -30.59 0.52
C LYS A 64 12.27 -30.75 1.25
N ALA A 65 12.94 -29.66 1.61
CA ALA A 65 14.13 -29.71 2.45
C ALA A 65 13.77 -29.21 3.86
N GLU A 66 13.65 -30.19 4.76
CA GLU A 66 13.57 -30.07 6.21
C GLU A 66 12.32 -29.38 6.77
N SER A 67 11.40 -30.23 7.26
CA SER A 67 10.47 -29.89 8.32
C SER A 67 11.25 -29.50 9.58
N SER A 68 11.72 -28.25 9.63
CA SER A 68 12.12 -27.63 10.88
C SER A 68 10.89 -27.59 11.80
N LYS A 69 11.09 -27.88 13.09
CA LYS A 69 10.10 -27.77 14.17
C LYS A 69 9.67 -26.31 14.44
N ALA A 70 9.31 -25.57 13.40
CA ALA A 70 8.63 -24.30 13.50
C ALA A 70 7.14 -24.57 13.25
N SER A 71 6.31 -24.03 14.15
CA SER A 71 4.86 -23.92 13.97
C SER A 71 4.53 -23.53 12.52
N PRO A 72 3.43 -24.03 11.92
CA PRO A 72 3.08 -23.71 10.54
C PRO A 72 3.25 -22.21 10.32
N ARG A 73 4.12 -21.80 9.40
CA ARG A 73 4.16 -20.39 8.98
C ARG A 73 2.73 -20.09 8.53
N SER A 74 1.98 -19.36 9.34
CA SER A 74 0.63 -18.95 9.00
C SER A 74 0.75 -18.14 7.73
N ASP A 75 0.04 -18.55 6.69
CA ASP A 75 0.01 -17.82 5.43
C ASP A 75 -0.87 -16.58 5.64
N PHE A 76 -0.39 -15.62 6.44
CA PHE A 76 -1.12 -14.41 6.78
C PHE A 76 -1.51 -13.62 5.52
N MET A 77 -0.82 -13.81 4.40
CA MET A 77 -1.22 -13.20 3.13
C MET A 77 -2.55 -13.76 2.61
N VAL A 78 -2.87 -15.03 2.92
CA VAL A 78 -4.17 -15.65 2.63
C VAL A 78 -5.24 -15.16 3.60
N ASP A 79 -4.90 -15.00 4.88
CA ASP A 79 -5.85 -14.52 5.90
C ASP A 79 -6.22 -13.04 5.70
N TYR A 80 -5.31 -12.24 5.15
CA TYR A 80 -5.47 -10.81 4.95
C TYR A 80 -5.29 -10.37 3.48
N PRO A 81 -6.09 -10.89 2.54
CA PRO A 81 -5.91 -10.67 1.09
C PRO A 81 -6.15 -9.21 0.68
N TYR A 82 -6.87 -8.45 1.51
CA TYR A 82 -7.25 -7.06 1.26
C TYR A 82 -6.20 -6.02 1.70
N VAL A 83 -5.09 -6.45 2.33
CA VAL A 83 -4.07 -5.53 2.90
C VAL A 83 -3.41 -4.66 1.85
N TRP A 84 -3.16 -5.19 0.66
CA TRP A 84 -2.59 -4.41 -0.45
C TRP A 84 -3.55 -3.31 -0.90
N ASN A 85 -4.85 -3.62 -0.98
CA ASN A 85 -5.87 -2.64 -1.32
C ASN A 85 -5.95 -1.53 -0.25
N LEU A 86 -5.93 -1.88 1.04
CA LEU A 86 -5.87 -0.88 2.11
C LEU A 86 -4.64 0.03 2.00
N ALA A 87 -3.47 -0.54 1.72
CA ALA A 87 -2.26 0.27 1.55
C ALA A 87 -2.31 1.20 0.32
N GLU A 88 -2.92 0.74 -0.77
CA GLU A 88 -3.13 1.52 -1.99
C GLU A 88 -4.14 2.65 -1.77
N MET A 89 -5.33 2.32 -1.27
CA MET A 89 -6.42 3.26 -0.98
C MET A 89 -5.96 4.38 -0.05
N HIS A 90 -5.16 4.06 0.96
CA HIS A 90 -4.63 5.02 1.93
C HIS A 90 -3.24 5.56 1.57
N ARG A 91 -2.73 5.27 0.36
CA ARG A 91 -1.44 5.78 -0.16
C ARG A 91 -0.26 5.55 0.79
N LEU A 92 -0.22 4.40 1.45
CA LEU A 92 0.82 4.05 2.43
C LEU A 92 2.13 3.59 1.77
N GLY A 93 2.18 3.48 0.44
CA GLY A 93 3.34 3.09 -0.34
C GLY A 93 3.46 1.57 -0.53
N SER A 94 4.02 1.16 -1.67
CA SER A 94 4.07 -0.24 -2.12
C SER A 94 4.91 -1.16 -1.22
N VAL A 95 5.84 -0.61 -0.44
CA VAL A 95 6.70 -1.38 0.47
C VAL A 95 6.00 -1.66 1.81
N THR A 96 4.98 -0.87 2.17
CA THR A 96 4.33 -0.95 3.50
C THR A 96 3.63 -2.29 3.76
N PRO A 97 2.87 -2.88 2.81
CA PRO A 97 2.33 -4.23 2.98
C PRO A 97 3.38 -5.27 3.33
N HIS A 98 4.53 -5.24 2.66
CA HIS A 98 5.62 -6.18 2.94
C HIS A 98 6.18 -6.03 4.36
N HIS A 99 6.36 -4.79 4.82
CA HIS A 99 6.78 -4.54 6.21
C HIS A 99 5.71 -4.96 7.23
N PHE A 100 4.43 -4.75 6.91
CA PHE A 100 3.32 -5.19 7.74
C PHE A 100 3.32 -6.71 7.90
N PHE A 101 3.37 -7.48 6.81
CA PHE A 101 3.40 -8.95 6.90
C PHE A 101 4.65 -9.46 7.62
N ALA A 102 5.82 -8.87 7.37
CA ALA A 102 7.04 -9.25 8.09
C ALA A 102 6.93 -8.99 9.61
N GLU A 103 6.27 -7.91 10.02
CA GLU A 103 6.04 -7.62 11.44
C GLU A 103 4.93 -8.52 12.03
N LEU A 104 3.88 -8.82 11.26
CA LEU A 104 2.79 -9.71 11.66
C LEU A 104 3.30 -11.15 11.85
N GLU A 105 4.12 -11.66 10.94
CA GLU A 105 4.80 -12.95 11.07
C GLU A 105 5.67 -12.99 12.34
N ARG A 106 6.43 -11.93 12.63
CA ARG A 106 7.25 -11.84 13.86
C ARG A 106 6.39 -11.80 15.12
N ALA A 107 5.24 -11.15 15.06
CA ALA A 107 4.33 -11.03 16.20
C ALA A 107 3.52 -12.32 16.43
N GLY A 108 3.26 -13.07 15.36
CA GLY A 108 2.50 -14.33 15.36
C GLY A 108 0.99 -14.17 15.44
N SER A 109 0.47 -12.94 15.55
CA SER A 109 -0.96 -12.60 15.52
C SER A 109 -1.12 -11.08 15.41
N LEU A 110 -2.31 -10.65 14.99
CA LEU A 110 -2.64 -9.23 14.88
C LEU A 110 -2.69 -8.56 16.26
N GLU A 111 -3.18 -9.25 17.29
CA GLU A 111 -3.24 -8.82 18.69
C GLU A 111 -1.85 -8.51 19.23
N ARG A 112 -0.92 -9.46 19.08
CA ARG A 112 0.47 -9.29 19.55
C ARG A 112 1.19 -8.19 18.77
N LEU A 113 0.85 -7.99 17.50
CA LEU A 113 1.40 -6.90 16.69
C LEU A 113 0.93 -5.54 17.21
N VAL A 114 -0.37 -5.40 17.45
CA VAL A 114 -0.98 -4.16 17.96
C VAL A 114 -0.47 -3.84 19.37
N ASP A 115 -0.35 -4.83 20.26
CA ASP A 115 0.23 -4.63 21.59
C ASP A 115 1.69 -4.19 21.53
N LYS A 116 2.49 -4.79 20.64
CA LYS A 116 3.87 -4.36 20.39
C LYS A 116 3.93 -2.91 19.91
N MET A 117 3.05 -2.52 18.98
CA MET A 117 2.98 -1.15 18.47
C MET A 117 2.52 -0.14 19.50
N LYS A 118 1.61 -0.51 20.43
CA LYS A 118 1.23 0.37 21.56
C LYS A 118 2.43 0.70 22.45
N ARG A 119 3.33 -0.26 22.67
CA ARG A 119 4.56 -0.07 23.47
C ARG A 119 5.65 0.72 22.76
N LEU A 120 5.66 0.75 21.42
CA LEU A 120 6.71 1.39 20.60
C LEU A 120 6.11 2.28 19.49
N PRO A 121 5.50 3.43 19.82
CA PRO A 121 4.71 4.22 18.87
C PRO A 121 5.51 4.93 17.77
N TRP A 122 6.83 5.09 17.94
CA TRP A 122 7.67 5.93 17.08
C TRP A 122 8.30 5.22 15.87
N ARG A 123 8.07 3.92 15.69
CA ARG A 123 8.67 3.16 14.57
C ARG A 123 7.64 2.88 13.47
N ALA A 124 8.08 3.05 12.22
CA ALA A 124 7.37 2.66 10.99
C ALA A 124 5.92 3.19 10.91
N PRO A 125 5.73 4.51 10.73
CA PRO A 125 4.41 5.14 10.80
C PRO A 125 3.40 4.60 9.78
N THR A 126 3.85 4.25 8.57
CA THR A 126 2.98 3.66 7.54
C THR A 126 2.56 2.24 7.87
N THR A 127 3.47 1.42 8.41
CA THR A 127 3.15 0.06 8.87
C THR A 127 2.20 0.08 10.05
N ARG A 128 2.35 1.06 10.95
CA ARG A 128 1.43 1.29 12.07
C ARG A 128 0.03 1.69 11.57
N GLU A 129 -0.06 2.59 10.60
CA GLU A 129 -1.34 2.98 10.02
C GLU A 129 -2.01 1.80 9.30
N LEU A 130 -1.24 1.00 8.56
CA LEU A 130 -1.77 -0.20 7.92
C LEU A 130 -2.28 -1.21 8.96
N ALA A 131 -1.55 -1.43 10.07
CA ALA A 131 -2.02 -2.29 11.15
C ALA A 131 -3.30 -1.76 11.83
N ARG A 132 -3.44 -0.44 11.95
CA ARG A 132 -4.66 0.21 12.44
C ARG A 132 -5.86 -0.07 11.53
N LEU A 133 -5.68 0.08 10.21
CA LEU A 133 -6.73 -0.16 9.22
C LEU A 133 -7.16 -1.63 9.18
N VAL A 134 -6.19 -2.56 9.26
CA VAL A 134 -6.49 -3.99 9.36
C VAL A 134 -7.26 -4.28 10.65
N TRP A 135 -6.82 -3.75 11.79
CA TRP A 135 -7.53 -3.91 13.07
C TRP A 135 -8.96 -3.37 13.00
N GLN A 136 -9.15 -2.17 12.44
CA GLN A 136 -10.46 -1.55 12.28
C GLN A 136 -11.40 -2.40 11.43
N LYS A 137 -10.88 -3.00 10.36
CA LYS A 137 -11.67 -3.89 9.51
C LYS A 137 -12.05 -5.21 10.20
N GLU A 138 -11.14 -5.79 10.99
CA GLU A 138 -11.39 -7.06 11.67
C GLU A 138 -12.24 -6.93 12.94
N ARG A 139 -12.15 -5.79 13.64
CA ARG A 139 -12.75 -5.60 14.97
C ARG A 139 -13.84 -4.54 15.02
N GLY A 140 -13.99 -3.72 13.99
CA GLY A 140 -14.95 -2.61 13.95
C GLY A 140 -14.55 -1.39 14.80
N GLU A 141 -13.42 -1.46 15.52
CA GLU A 141 -12.92 -0.39 16.39
C GLU A 141 -11.46 -0.05 16.04
N SER A 142 -10.98 1.14 16.41
CA SER A 142 -9.58 1.51 16.16
C SER A 142 -8.72 1.35 17.42
N PRO A 143 -7.55 0.71 17.35
CA PRO A 143 -6.72 0.48 18.54
C PRO A 143 -5.97 1.74 19.01
N TRP A 144 -5.93 2.78 18.18
CA TRP A 144 -5.41 4.13 18.44
C TRP A 144 -5.95 5.12 17.39
N PRO A 145 -5.85 6.45 17.60
CA PRO A 145 -6.28 7.45 16.63
C PRO A 145 -5.57 7.33 15.27
N ALA A 146 -6.27 7.65 14.18
CA ALA A 146 -5.71 7.62 12.83
C ALA A 146 -4.51 8.56 12.68
N MET A 147 -3.54 8.15 11.84
CA MET A 147 -2.39 8.99 11.53
C MET A 147 -2.85 10.27 10.81
N LYS A 148 -2.45 11.46 11.30
CA LYS A 148 -2.82 12.79 10.76
C LYS A 148 -2.41 13.09 9.30
N ARG A 149 -1.95 12.11 8.52
CA ARG A 149 -1.30 12.27 7.20
C ARG A 149 -1.86 11.38 6.09
N SER A 150 -3.12 10.98 6.13
CA SER A 150 -3.82 10.59 4.90
C SER A 150 -4.01 11.83 4.02
N ARG A 151 -3.00 12.20 3.21
CA ARG A 151 -3.20 13.17 2.14
C ARG A 151 -4.03 12.46 1.07
N VAL A 152 -5.35 12.65 1.08
CA VAL A 152 -6.13 12.46 -0.13
C VAL A 152 -5.54 13.38 -1.19
N ALA A 153 -5.04 12.80 -2.28
CA ALA A 153 -4.61 13.59 -3.42
C ALA A 153 -5.86 13.98 -4.21
N ILE A 154 -6.12 15.29 -4.28
CA ILE A 154 -7.12 15.86 -5.17
C ILE A 154 -6.47 15.93 -6.56
N VAL A 155 -7.04 15.21 -7.52
CA VAL A 155 -6.54 15.17 -8.90
C VAL A 155 -7.13 16.30 -9.72
N GLU A 156 -6.38 16.82 -10.68
CA GLU A 156 -6.92 17.78 -11.64
C GLU A 156 -7.98 17.08 -12.53
N PRO A 157 -9.13 17.72 -12.80
CA PRO A 157 -10.10 17.12 -13.71
C PRO A 157 -9.47 16.99 -15.12
N SER A 158 -9.80 15.91 -15.83
CA SER A 158 -9.12 15.57 -17.09
C SER A 158 -9.73 16.27 -18.31
N CYS A 159 -10.98 16.74 -18.23
CA CYS A 159 -11.68 17.43 -19.33
C CYS A 159 -11.37 18.93 -19.38
N PRO A 160 -11.48 19.63 -20.53
CA PRO A 160 -11.27 21.09 -20.58
C PRO A 160 -12.22 21.90 -19.69
N VAL A 161 -11.87 23.15 -19.37
CA VAL A 161 -12.65 24.04 -18.49
C VAL A 161 -14.11 24.20 -18.95
N ASP A 162 -14.33 24.27 -20.27
CA ASP A 162 -15.65 24.50 -20.86
C ASP A 162 -16.45 23.21 -21.10
N HIS A 163 -15.94 22.05 -20.66
CA HIS A 163 -16.61 20.78 -20.83
C HIS A 163 -17.84 20.66 -19.91
N PRO A 164 -19.00 20.17 -20.40
CA PRO A 164 -20.23 20.08 -19.60
C PRO A 164 -20.04 19.27 -18.30
N ASP A 165 -19.22 18.22 -18.35
CA ASP A 165 -18.96 17.36 -17.18
C ASP A 165 -17.85 17.86 -16.24
N ARG A 166 -17.23 19.03 -16.52
CA ARG A 166 -16.12 19.55 -15.70
C ARG A 166 -16.56 19.75 -14.25
N GLY A 167 -17.79 20.21 -14.03
CA GLY A 167 -18.37 20.37 -12.69
C GLY A 167 -18.45 19.05 -11.92
N LEU A 168 -18.95 17.99 -12.57
CA LEU A 168 -19.04 16.65 -11.98
C LEU A 168 -17.65 16.07 -11.69
N GLN A 169 -16.69 16.22 -12.60
CA GLN A 169 -15.33 15.74 -12.36
C GLN A 169 -14.64 16.46 -11.19
N CYS A 170 -14.87 17.77 -11.02
CA CYS A 170 -14.40 18.51 -9.85
C CYS A 170 -14.98 17.94 -8.55
N GLN A 171 -16.26 17.59 -8.54
CA GLN A 171 -16.91 16.98 -7.36
C GLN A 171 -16.30 15.61 -7.04
N LEU A 172 -16.17 14.73 -8.03
CA LEU A 172 -15.56 13.40 -7.87
C LEU A 172 -14.09 13.48 -7.40
N ALA A 173 -13.34 14.48 -7.86
CA ALA A 173 -11.96 14.68 -7.42
C ALA A 173 -11.84 15.16 -5.97
N LEU A 174 -12.85 15.89 -5.47
CA LEU A 174 -12.90 16.44 -4.11
C LEU A 174 -13.55 15.50 -3.09
N GLU A 175 -14.47 14.64 -3.54
CA GLU A 175 -15.30 13.77 -2.69
C GLU A 175 -14.50 12.95 -1.67
N PRO A 176 -13.36 12.30 -2.01
CA PRO A 176 -12.65 11.51 -1.01
C PRO A 176 -12.02 12.38 0.09
N ALA A 177 -11.62 13.62 -0.24
CA ALA A 177 -11.05 14.56 0.72
C ALA A 177 -12.15 15.18 1.60
N PHE A 178 -13.31 15.43 1.00
CA PHE A 178 -14.52 15.86 1.68
C PHE A 178 -14.97 14.82 2.72
N GLN A 179 -15.05 13.55 2.31
CA GLN A 179 -15.46 12.45 3.19
C GLN A 179 -14.52 12.32 4.40
N GLN A 180 -13.20 12.40 4.20
CA GLN A 180 -12.24 12.39 5.31
C GLN A 180 -12.33 13.60 6.23
N LEU A 181 -12.77 14.76 5.72
CA LEU A 181 -13.01 15.92 6.56
C LEU A 181 -14.27 15.72 7.41
N ALA A 182 -15.34 15.20 6.81
CA ALA A 182 -16.58 14.89 7.50
C ALA A 182 -16.38 13.82 8.59
N GLU A 183 -15.69 12.73 8.28
CA GLU A 183 -15.37 11.68 9.24
C GLU A 183 -14.58 12.22 10.44
N ARG A 184 -13.59 13.09 10.22
CA ARG A 184 -12.82 13.70 11.31
C ARG A 184 -13.65 14.63 12.20
N ALA A 185 -14.63 15.33 11.61
CA ALA A 185 -15.54 16.16 12.38
C ALA A 185 -16.52 15.29 13.19
N ALA A 186 -17.02 14.20 12.61
CA ALA A 186 -17.87 13.23 13.29
C ALA A 186 -17.13 12.54 14.46
N GLU A 187 -15.85 12.15 14.26
CA GLU A 187 -14.98 11.62 15.33
C GLU A 187 -14.76 12.64 16.46
N SER A 188 -14.90 13.93 16.18
CA SER A 188 -14.84 15.01 17.17
C SER A 188 -16.20 15.30 17.83
N GLY A 189 -17.22 14.48 17.55
CA GLY A 189 -18.55 14.56 18.15
C GLY A 189 -19.56 15.43 17.42
N TRP A 190 -19.26 15.87 16.20
CA TRP A 190 -20.19 16.69 15.41
C TRP A 190 -21.26 15.81 14.78
N THR A 191 -22.48 16.32 14.68
CA THR A 191 -23.55 15.67 13.92
C THR A 191 -23.34 15.84 12.41
N GLU A 192 -23.91 14.94 11.62
CA GLU A 192 -23.84 15.00 10.15
C GLU A 192 -24.40 16.33 9.61
N ASP A 193 -25.51 16.81 10.18
CA ASP A 193 -26.10 18.10 9.83
C ASP A 193 -25.15 19.28 10.12
N GLU A 194 -24.55 19.33 11.31
CA GLU A 194 -23.59 20.40 11.67
C GLU A 194 -22.41 20.44 10.70
N ILE A 195 -21.90 19.28 10.30
CA ILE A 195 -20.81 19.15 9.35
C ILE A 195 -21.25 19.67 7.98
N ALA A 196 -22.40 19.22 7.48
CA ALA A 196 -22.93 19.62 6.17
C ALA A 196 -23.18 21.14 6.11
N TYR A 197 -23.87 21.70 7.11
CA TYR A 197 -24.15 23.13 7.18
C TYR A 197 -22.87 23.97 7.26
N ALA A 198 -21.91 23.58 8.11
CA ALA A 198 -20.66 24.31 8.23
C ALA A 198 -19.87 24.33 6.91
N LEU A 199 -19.80 23.20 6.20
CA LEU A 199 -19.10 23.11 4.92
C LEU A 199 -19.78 23.93 3.82
N LEU A 200 -21.13 23.94 3.78
CA LEU A 200 -21.90 24.78 2.88
C LEU A 200 -21.67 26.27 3.13
N GLU A 201 -21.70 26.72 4.39
CA GLU A 201 -21.48 28.12 4.75
C GLU A 201 -20.05 28.57 4.41
N LEU A 202 -19.04 27.74 4.67
CA LEU A 202 -17.65 28.03 4.30
C LEU A 202 -17.48 28.18 2.77
N ALA A 203 -18.07 27.27 1.99
CA ALA A 203 -18.04 27.33 0.54
C ALA A 203 -18.77 28.57 0.00
N GLY A 204 -19.97 28.85 0.53
CA GLY A 204 -20.77 30.01 0.16
C GLY A 204 -20.08 31.34 0.48
N SER A 205 -19.46 31.45 1.65
CA SER A 205 -18.69 32.64 2.05
C SER A 205 -17.51 32.89 1.11
N ARG A 206 -16.81 31.83 0.69
CA ARG A 206 -15.69 31.94 -0.27
C ARG A 206 -16.15 32.43 -1.64
N LEU A 207 -17.29 31.96 -2.12
CA LEU A 207 -17.87 32.42 -3.40
C LEU A 207 -18.25 33.90 -3.35
N LYS A 208 -18.96 34.33 -2.30
CA LYS A 208 -19.33 35.74 -2.08
C LYS A 208 -18.12 36.66 -2.00
N SER A 209 -17.07 36.23 -1.29
CA SER A 209 -15.83 36.99 -1.19
C SER A 209 -15.13 37.12 -2.54
N ASN A 210 -15.05 36.04 -3.31
CA ASN A 210 -14.45 36.05 -4.64
C ASN A 210 -15.22 36.95 -5.62
N SER A 211 -16.55 36.99 -5.57
CA SER A 211 -17.34 37.88 -6.44
C SER A 211 -17.11 39.34 -6.09
N ALA A 212 -17.13 39.70 -4.81
CA ALA A 212 -16.86 41.06 -4.35
C ALA A 212 -15.45 41.55 -4.74
N ASN A 213 -14.45 40.67 -4.64
CA ASN A 213 -13.08 40.98 -5.07
C ASN A 213 -13.00 41.26 -6.58
N ARG A 214 -13.64 40.41 -7.41
CA ARG A 214 -13.68 40.62 -8.88
C ARG A 214 -14.38 41.91 -9.26
N GLU A 215 -15.45 42.29 -8.56
CA GLU A 215 -16.15 43.57 -8.78
C GLU A 215 -15.26 44.76 -8.45
N THR A 216 -14.51 44.66 -7.35
CA THR A 216 -13.55 45.69 -6.93
C THR A 216 -12.41 45.83 -7.95
N GLU A 217 -11.84 44.73 -8.42
CA GLU A 217 -10.80 44.73 -9.47
C GLU A 217 -11.30 45.40 -10.76
N ARG A 218 -12.52 45.05 -11.21
CA ARG A 218 -13.15 45.69 -12.38
C ARG A 218 -13.35 47.19 -12.16
N ALA A 219 -13.69 47.63 -10.96
CA ALA A 219 -13.84 49.05 -10.66
C ALA A 219 -12.50 49.79 -10.71
N ILE A 220 -11.43 49.19 -10.19
CA ILE A 220 -10.06 49.71 -10.27
C ILE A 220 -9.60 49.83 -11.72
N ASP A 221 -9.81 48.79 -12.53
CA ASP A 221 -9.39 48.79 -13.93
C ASP A 221 -10.14 49.85 -14.75
N ARG A 222 -11.44 50.03 -14.52
CA ARG A 222 -12.21 51.14 -15.12
C ARG A 222 -11.64 52.49 -14.72
N ALA A 223 -11.36 52.71 -13.43
CA ALA A 223 -10.81 53.97 -12.95
C ALA A 223 -9.42 54.26 -13.55
N ARG A 224 -8.59 53.23 -13.78
CA ARG A 224 -7.30 53.35 -14.46
C ARG A 224 -7.44 53.67 -15.95
N ALA A 225 -8.43 53.07 -16.63
CA ALA A 225 -8.67 53.30 -18.06
C ALA A 225 -9.28 54.69 -18.37
N THR A 226 -9.82 55.37 -17.35
CA THR A 226 -10.43 56.71 -17.49
C THR A 226 -9.43 57.84 -17.17
N ARG A 227 -8.16 57.51 -16.91
CA ARG A 227 -7.10 58.44 -16.50
C ARG A 227 -6.06 58.57 -17.61
#